data_AF-A0A7X7GXF9-F1
#
_entry.id   AF-A0A7X7GXF9-F1
#
_cell.length_a   1.000
_cell.length_b   1.000
_cell.length_c   1.000
_cell.angle_alpha   90.00
_cell.angle_beta   90.00
_cell.angle_gamma   90.00
#
_symmetry.space_group_name_H-M   'P 1'
#
loop_
_entity.id
_entity.type
_entity.pdbx_description
1 polymer ?
#
loop_
_entity_poly.entity_id
_entity_poly.type
_entity_poly.pdbx_seq_one_letter_code
_entity_poly.pdbx_strand_id
1 'polypeptide(L)'
;MTDPSPDRTDPQAAPNQGEKIEAHTPLVATAHLPAVGGRIGSELEHFIVEELPLYEASGEGEHLYVFLEKRGATTQDLIQAVARTANVRPQDVGAAGMKDKHAITRQWLSLPATARPPEDWELPEFATLLERSRHRNKLRTGHLRANRFRITLVDVPAGGLERARAVVAELSRAGLPNYYGAQRFGRHGKTLAQALQWLRRDTSEDGARRRGGHGRHFQTKLLSSAVQSEIFNRYLTARLGCAEPLLTGEVVRLDGTGRHFVVEDVAQELPRYEQGDLHRTGPLLGPRTLQARAAAAELEARVLEGLGFGEAELATLGRAAPGARRDLTLHPEELEVEEPAPGLLVLSFVLPAGSYATQLVRELTRAPWLEPY
;
A
#
# COMPACT_ATOMS: atom_id res chain seq x y z
N MET A 1 -31.12 -26.96 -60.84
CA MET A 1 -31.06 -25.50 -61.08
C MET A 1 -31.55 -24.87 -59.79
N THR A 2 -30.74 -24.32 -58.89
CA THR A 2 -29.49 -23.54 -59.04
C THR A 2 -28.74 -23.53 -57.70
N ASP A 3 -27.42 -23.40 -57.81
CA ASP A 3 -26.38 -23.30 -56.77
C ASP A 3 -26.56 -22.08 -55.81
N PRO A 4 -25.90 -22.07 -54.62
CA PRO A 4 -26.05 -21.11 -53.52
C PRO A 4 -24.91 -20.06 -53.43
N SER A 5 -25.15 -18.95 -52.73
CA SER A 5 -24.16 -18.08 -52.03
C SER A 5 -24.79 -16.73 -51.60
N PRO A 6 -24.19 -15.94 -50.68
CA PRO A 6 -23.46 -16.33 -49.47
C PRO A 6 -23.76 -15.40 -48.26
N ASP A 7 -23.26 -15.81 -47.10
CA ASP A 7 -22.63 -14.98 -46.07
C ASP A 7 -23.37 -13.76 -45.49
N ARG A 8 -23.78 -13.89 -44.21
CA ARG A 8 -23.78 -12.77 -43.27
C ARG A 8 -23.18 -13.24 -41.95
N THR A 9 -21.86 -13.11 -41.89
CA THR A 9 -21.07 -12.85 -40.69
C THR A 9 -21.86 -12.22 -39.54
N ASP A 10 -21.83 -12.94 -38.42
CA ASP A 10 -22.19 -12.51 -37.08
C ASP A 10 -21.46 -11.18 -36.74
N PRO A 11 -22.14 -10.13 -36.24
CA PRO A 11 -21.45 -8.92 -35.85
C PRO A 11 -20.62 -9.21 -34.60
N GLN A 12 -19.29 -9.12 -34.76
CA GLN A 12 -18.32 -8.95 -33.69
C GLN A 12 -18.88 -8.02 -32.62
N ALA A 13 -18.94 -8.52 -31.39
CA ALA A 13 -19.25 -7.73 -30.21
C ALA A 13 -18.30 -6.51 -30.18
N ALA A 14 -18.89 -5.31 -30.25
CA ALA A 14 -18.17 -4.07 -30.11
C ALA A 14 -17.43 -4.03 -28.75
N PRO A 15 -16.22 -3.45 -28.67
CA PRO A 15 -15.54 -3.26 -27.41
C PRO A 15 -16.41 -2.38 -26.51
N ASN A 16 -16.60 -2.82 -25.26
CA ASN A 16 -17.46 -2.23 -24.25
C ASN A 16 -17.02 -0.78 -23.95
N GLN A 17 -17.47 0.19 -24.76
CA GLN A 17 -17.23 1.61 -24.55
C GLN A 17 -18.16 2.10 -23.44
N GLY A 18 -17.63 2.26 -22.23
CA GLY A 18 -18.22 3.18 -21.25
C GLY A 18 -18.54 2.64 -19.85
N GLU A 19 -18.17 1.42 -19.49
CA GLU A 19 -18.30 1.02 -18.08
C GLU A 19 -17.36 1.87 -17.20
N LYS A 20 -17.97 2.48 -16.18
CA LYS A 20 -17.26 3.25 -15.17
C LYS A 20 -16.43 2.25 -14.35
N ILE A 21 -15.12 2.28 -14.50
CA ILE A 21 -14.23 1.46 -13.67
C ILE A 21 -14.34 1.96 -12.23
N GLU A 22 -14.99 1.16 -11.40
CA GLU A 22 -15.04 1.37 -9.96
C GLU A 22 -13.83 0.74 -9.28
N ALA A 23 -13.47 1.25 -8.10
CA ALA A 23 -12.34 0.70 -7.36
C ALA A 23 -12.65 -0.73 -6.94
N HIS A 24 -11.71 -1.63 -7.20
CA HIS A 24 -11.84 -3.03 -6.85
C HIS A 24 -12.06 -3.19 -5.34
N THR A 25 -13.05 -3.99 -4.95
CA THR A 25 -13.33 -4.29 -3.54
C THR A 25 -12.53 -5.53 -3.12
N PRO A 26 -11.55 -5.38 -2.21
CA PRO A 26 -10.76 -6.49 -1.72
C PRO A 26 -11.60 -7.59 -1.10
N LEU A 27 -11.23 -8.84 -1.40
CA LEU A 27 -11.73 -9.99 -0.64
C LEU A 27 -11.30 -9.90 0.82
N VAL A 28 -12.00 -10.63 1.67
CA VAL A 28 -11.71 -10.77 3.09
C VAL A 28 -11.24 -12.21 3.30
N ALA A 29 -9.98 -12.39 3.66
CA ALA A 29 -9.33 -13.70 3.73
C ALA A 29 -9.98 -14.63 4.75
N THR A 30 -10.46 -14.05 5.84
CA THR A 30 -11.04 -14.79 6.96
C THR A 30 -12.56 -14.87 6.90
N ALA A 31 -13.18 -14.63 5.75
CA ALA A 31 -14.64 -14.52 5.60
C ALA A 31 -15.43 -15.77 6.06
N HIS A 32 -14.80 -16.95 6.07
CA HIS A 32 -15.37 -18.20 6.61
C HIS A 32 -15.44 -18.21 8.15
N LEU A 33 -14.72 -17.31 8.84
CA LEU A 33 -14.80 -17.13 10.28
C LEU A 33 -15.87 -16.09 10.65
N PRO A 34 -16.55 -16.27 11.80
CA PRO A 34 -17.49 -15.28 12.33
C PRO A 34 -16.84 -13.90 12.48
N ALA A 35 -17.54 -12.85 12.03
CA ALA A 35 -17.09 -11.47 12.15
C ALA A 35 -16.89 -11.08 13.62
N VAL A 36 -15.79 -10.38 13.93
CA VAL A 36 -15.56 -9.83 15.27
C VAL A 36 -16.55 -8.71 15.54
N GLY A 37 -16.76 -7.83 14.55
CA GLY A 37 -17.57 -6.62 14.65
C GLY A 37 -16.78 -5.43 15.21
N GLY A 38 -17.48 -4.43 15.72
CA GLY A 38 -16.89 -3.20 16.23
C GLY A 38 -16.35 -2.27 15.13
N ARG A 39 -15.72 -1.19 15.56
CA ARG A 39 -15.12 -0.16 14.69
C ARG A 39 -13.87 0.42 15.33
N ILE A 40 -12.99 1.03 14.53
CA ILE A 40 -11.88 1.80 15.08
C ILE A 40 -12.45 2.96 15.92
N GLY A 41 -11.94 3.13 17.14
CA GLY A 41 -12.36 4.23 18.01
C GLY A 41 -11.99 5.61 17.44
N SER A 42 -12.72 6.65 17.83
CA SER A 42 -12.57 8.01 17.29
C SER A 42 -11.39 8.80 17.88
N GLU A 43 -11.03 8.50 19.13
CA GLU A 43 -9.92 9.17 19.83
C GLU A 43 -8.56 8.86 19.20
N LEU A 44 -7.60 9.78 19.33
CA LEU A 44 -6.26 9.63 18.76
C LEU A 44 -5.50 8.43 19.35
N GLU A 45 -5.76 8.13 20.63
CA GLU A 45 -5.21 7.01 21.40
C GLU A 45 -5.66 5.65 20.86
N HIS A 46 -6.75 5.60 20.09
CA HIS A 46 -7.24 4.39 19.46
C HIS A 46 -6.48 4.04 18.18
N PHE A 47 -5.60 4.91 17.70
CA PHE A 47 -4.78 4.65 16.52
C PHE A 47 -3.35 5.16 16.74
N ILE A 48 -2.49 4.27 17.22
CA ILE A 48 -1.08 4.56 17.50
C ILE A 48 -0.22 3.91 16.41
N VAL A 49 0.69 4.69 15.82
CA VAL A 49 1.63 4.22 14.80
C VAL A 49 3.05 4.57 15.19
N GLU A 50 3.90 3.59 15.35
CA GLU A 50 5.32 3.77 15.63
C GLU A 50 6.15 3.32 14.43
N GLU A 51 7.02 4.20 13.93
CA GLU A 51 7.92 3.90 12.83
C GLU A 51 9.09 3.04 13.31
N LEU A 52 9.30 1.89 12.67
CA LEU A 52 10.47 1.06 12.88
C LEU A 52 11.49 1.37 11.79
N PRO A 53 12.69 1.89 12.14
CA PRO A 53 13.66 2.32 11.15
C PRO A 53 14.20 1.13 10.36
N LEU A 54 14.67 1.38 9.14
CA LEU A 54 15.29 0.32 8.31
C LEU A 54 16.62 -0.16 8.91
N TYR A 55 17.29 0.72 9.64
CA TYR A 55 18.54 0.50 10.35
C TYR A 55 18.59 1.47 11.52
N GLU A 56 19.27 1.10 12.59
CA GLU A 56 19.42 1.96 13.76
C GLU A 56 20.26 3.21 13.43
N ALA A 57 20.05 4.28 14.20
CA ALA A 57 20.91 5.44 14.12
C ALA A 57 22.35 5.04 14.52
N SER A 58 23.35 5.53 13.78
CA SER A 58 24.73 5.06 13.93
C SER A 58 25.43 5.60 15.17
N GLY A 59 24.82 6.54 15.89
CA GLY A 59 25.41 7.24 17.04
C GLY A 59 26.44 8.32 16.65
N GLU A 60 26.83 8.37 15.38
CA GLU A 60 27.79 9.32 14.82
C GLU A 60 27.37 9.85 13.45
N GLY A 61 27.97 10.96 13.03
CA GLY A 61 27.74 11.60 11.74
C GLY A 61 27.11 12.99 11.85
N GLU A 62 27.04 13.66 10.71
CA GLU A 62 26.63 15.07 10.61
C GLU A 62 25.12 15.26 10.78
N HIS A 63 24.31 14.24 10.49
CA HIS A 63 22.87 14.37 10.60
C HIS A 63 22.40 14.13 12.04
N LEU A 64 21.59 15.05 12.54
CA LEU A 64 20.86 14.89 13.79
C LEU A 64 19.59 14.09 13.51
N TYR A 65 19.45 12.94 14.14
CA TYR A 65 18.24 12.14 14.11
C TYR A 65 17.43 12.43 15.37
N VAL A 66 16.14 12.69 15.21
CA VAL A 66 15.20 12.91 16.32
C VAL A 66 13.98 12.03 16.14
N PHE A 67 13.61 11.31 17.20
CA PHE A 67 12.40 10.52 17.28
C PHE A 67 11.33 11.34 17.97
N LEU A 68 10.25 11.62 17.26
CA LEU A 68 9.20 12.54 17.72
C LEU A 68 7.85 11.83 17.73
N GLU A 69 7.10 11.99 18.81
CA GLU A 69 5.66 11.74 18.84
C GLU A 69 4.92 12.97 18.32
N LYS A 70 3.93 12.77 17.44
CA LYS A 70 2.96 13.79 17.06
C LYS A 70 1.53 13.32 17.34
N ARG A 71 0.66 14.24 17.72
CA ARG A 71 -0.75 13.99 18.08
C ARG A 71 -1.67 14.89 17.26
N GLY A 72 -2.59 14.34 16.47
CA GLY A 72 -3.59 15.17 15.76
C GLY A 72 -3.04 16.09 14.64
N ALA A 73 -1.79 15.92 14.24
CA ALA A 73 -1.09 16.75 13.27
C ALA A 73 -0.54 15.93 12.09
N THR A 74 -0.33 16.55 10.92
CA THR A 74 0.30 15.87 9.78
C THR A 74 1.82 15.79 9.94
N THR A 75 2.49 14.89 9.19
CA THR A 75 3.97 14.89 9.14
C THR A 75 4.52 16.23 8.62
N GLN A 76 3.81 16.93 7.74
CA GLN A 76 4.23 18.24 7.26
C GLN A 76 4.17 19.30 8.36
N ASP A 77 3.12 19.31 9.18
CA ASP A 77 3.02 20.23 10.33
C ASP A 77 4.19 20.03 11.30
N LEU A 78 4.53 18.76 11.58
CA LEU A 78 5.68 18.40 12.43
C LEU A 78 7.00 18.89 11.81
N ILE A 79 7.24 18.64 10.52
CA ILE A 79 8.44 19.11 9.81
C ILE A 79 8.55 20.63 9.87
N GLN A 80 7.46 21.36 9.66
CA GLN A 80 7.45 22.82 9.71
C GLN A 80 7.72 23.35 11.13
N ALA A 81 7.18 22.70 12.17
CA ALA A 81 7.46 23.05 13.56
C ALA A 81 8.93 22.81 13.91
N VAL A 82 9.44 21.62 13.60
CA VAL A 82 10.82 21.22 13.88
C VAL A 82 11.82 22.10 13.12
N ALA A 83 11.57 22.38 11.83
CA ALA A 83 12.45 23.21 11.03
C ALA A 83 12.59 24.65 11.59
N ARG A 84 11.48 25.22 12.07
CA ARG A 84 11.47 26.56 12.69
C ARG A 84 12.31 26.60 13.95
N THR A 85 12.08 25.68 14.89
CA THR A 85 12.79 25.67 16.18
C THR A 85 14.27 25.29 16.01
N ALA A 86 14.56 24.40 15.06
CA ALA A 86 15.93 24.01 14.70
C ALA A 86 16.67 25.04 13.83
N ASN A 87 16.01 26.12 13.40
CA ASN A 87 16.54 27.14 12.49
C ASN A 87 17.13 26.56 11.18
N VAL A 88 16.37 25.67 10.52
CA VAL A 88 16.72 25.09 9.22
C VAL A 88 15.54 25.21 8.24
N ARG A 89 15.78 24.95 6.95
CA ARG A 89 14.69 24.97 5.98
C ARG A 89 13.89 23.65 6.07
N PRO A 90 12.55 23.67 5.92
CA PRO A 90 11.74 22.45 5.97
C PRO A 90 12.18 21.35 5.00
N GLN A 91 12.66 21.72 3.81
CA GLN A 91 13.18 20.79 2.81
C GLN A 91 14.47 20.08 3.23
N ASP A 92 15.23 20.66 4.16
CA ASP A 92 16.45 20.06 4.69
C ASP A 92 16.13 18.98 5.73
N VAL A 93 14.93 18.99 6.31
CA VAL A 93 14.42 17.94 7.19
C VAL A 93 14.04 16.70 6.37
N GLY A 94 14.63 15.55 6.69
CA GLY A 94 14.33 14.27 6.07
C GLY A 94 13.33 13.45 6.88
N ALA A 95 12.45 12.71 6.21
CA ALA A 95 11.46 11.81 6.80
C ALA A 95 11.39 10.51 5.98
N ALA A 96 11.17 9.37 6.64
CA ALA A 96 11.05 8.07 5.96
C ALA A 96 9.68 7.84 5.31
N GLY A 97 8.63 8.49 5.82
CA GLY A 97 7.28 8.42 5.27
C GLY A 97 6.36 9.50 5.83
N MET A 98 5.18 9.62 5.24
CA MET A 98 4.10 10.45 5.78
C MET A 98 3.25 9.60 6.73
N LYS A 99 2.74 10.22 7.79
CA LYS A 99 1.90 9.59 8.80
C LYS A 99 0.56 10.32 8.91
N ASP A 100 -0.48 9.59 9.25
CA ASP A 100 -1.84 10.11 9.30
C ASP A 100 -2.02 11.18 10.38
N LYS A 101 -2.91 12.14 10.12
CA LYS A 101 -3.25 13.22 11.05
C LYS A 101 -4.08 12.72 12.24
N HIS A 102 -5.01 11.80 11.98
CA HIS A 102 -5.98 11.30 12.95
C HIS A 102 -5.41 10.10 13.73
N ALA A 103 -4.24 10.30 14.33
CA ALA A 103 -3.48 9.28 15.04
C ALA A 103 -2.48 9.92 16.00
N ILE A 104 -2.02 9.13 16.97
CA ILE A 104 -0.73 9.37 17.64
C ILE A 104 0.32 8.64 16.83
N THR A 105 1.36 9.35 16.37
CA THR A 105 2.39 8.72 15.56
C THR A 105 3.79 9.09 16.00
N ARG A 106 4.66 8.11 16.08
CA ARG A 106 6.08 8.28 16.41
C ARG A 106 6.91 8.01 15.17
N GLN A 107 7.77 8.94 14.80
CA GLN A 107 8.59 8.81 13.58
C GLN A 107 9.95 9.47 13.74
N TRP A 108 10.92 8.99 12.97
CA TRP A 108 12.23 9.62 12.89
C TRP A 108 12.19 10.78 11.90
N LEU A 109 12.80 11.90 12.29
CA LEU A 109 13.21 12.97 11.38
C LEU A 109 14.72 13.09 11.42
N SER A 110 15.30 13.52 10.29
CA SER A 110 16.71 13.86 10.20
C SER A 110 16.90 15.33 9.87
N LEU A 111 17.88 15.97 10.48
CA LEU A 111 18.24 17.37 10.28
C LEU A 111 19.72 17.48 9.89
N PRO A 112 20.13 18.55 9.18
CA PRO A 112 21.54 18.78 8.87
C PRO A 112 22.34 19.18 10.13
N ALA A 113 23.67 19.11 10.05
CA ALA A 113 24.58 19.48 11.15
C ALA A 113 24.40 20.93 11.64
N THR A 114 23.92 21.81 10.78
CA THR A 114 23.66 23.23 11.09
C THR A 114 22.42 23.47 11.95
N ALA A 115 21.64 22.43 12.23
CA ALA A 115 20.46 22.54 13.08
C ALA A 115 20.82 22.92 14.52
N ARG A 116 20.02 23.79 15.13
CA ARG A 116 20.10 24.06 16.57
C ARG A 116 19.86 22.77 17.36
N PRO A 117 20.56 22.59 18.50
CA PRO A 117 20.46 21.38 19.29
C PRO A 117 19.05 21.24 19.92
N PRO A 118 18.51 20.02 20.06
CA PRO A 118 17.13 19.80 20.54
C PRO A 118 16.80 20.29 21.95
N GLU A 119 17.81 20.51 22.79
CA GLU A 119 17.66 21.03 24.16
C GLU A 119 17.02 22.42 24.18
N ASP A 120 17.26 23.21 23.12
CA ASP A 120 16.76 24.58 22.99
C ASP A 120 15.43 24.64 22.22
N TRP A 121 14.84 23.49 21.90
CA TRP A 121 13.64 23.45 21.06
C TRP A 121 12.37 23.70 21.86
N GLU A 122 11.68 24.78 21.52
CA GLU A 122 10.29 24.96 21.89
C GLU A 122 9.41 24.29 20.84
N LEU A 123 8.92 23.08 21.15
CA LEU A 123 7.99 22.34 20.31
C LEU A 123 6.53 22.72 20.63
N PRO A 124 5.63 22.71 19.63
CA PRO A 124 4.21 22.91 19.87
C PRO A 124 3.62 21.75 20.69
N GLU A 125 2.50 21.99 21.39
CA GLU A 125 1.83 21.00 22.25
C GLU A 125 1.55 19.64 21.57
N PHE A 126 1.33 19.64 20.26
CA PHE A 126 1.07 18.42 19.51
C PHE A 126 2.31 17.55 19.28
N ALA A 127 3.52 18.00 19.63
CA ALA A 127 4.79 17.35 19.30
C ALA A 127 5.69 17.18 20.54
N THR A 128 6.19 15.96 20.73
CA THR A 128 7.08 15.61 21.85
C THR A 128 8.34 14.94 21.33
N LEU A 129 9.52 15.45 21.71
CA LEU A 129 10.79 14.78 21.45
C LEU A 129 10.95 13.61 22.41
N LEU A 130 11.11 12.40 21.86
CA LEU A 130 11.28 11.17 22.63
C LEU A 130 12.74 10.73 22.71
N GLU A 131 13.44 10.80 21.57
CA GLU A 131 14.82 10.33 21.47
C GLU A 131 15.60 11.19 20.46
N ARG A 132 16.92 11.17 20.59
CA ARG A 132 17.83 11.77 19.62
C ARG A 132 19.11 10.97 19.50
N SER A 133 19.67 10.97 18.31
CA SER A 133 20.95 10.33 17.99
C SER A 133 21.63 11.05 16.83
N ARG A 134 22.80 10.55 16.41
CA ARG A 134 23.48 11.00 15.20
C ARG A 134 23.45 9.92 14.14
N HIS A 135 23.46 10.36 12.89
CA HIS A 135 23.59 9.47 11.75
C HIS A 135 24.41 10.07 10.63
N ARG A 136 25.01 9.20 9.81
CA ARG A 136 25.87 9.61 8.69
C ARG A 136 25.10 10.15 7.49
N ASN A 137 23.82 9.81 7.32
CA ASN A 137 23.04 10.14 6.13
C ASN A 137 21.73 10.83 6.48
N LYS A 138 21.19 11.62 5.54
CA LYS A 138 19.82 12.14 5.62
C LYS A 138 18.80 11.00 5.46
N LEU A 139 17.74 11.02 6.27
CA LEU A 139 16.59 10.13 6.13
C LEU A 139 15.79 10.48 4.87
N ARG A 140 15.46 9.48 4.06
CA ARG A 140 14.68 9.64 2.81
C ARG A 140 13.48 8.73 2.81
N THR A 141 12.52 9.03 1.94
CA THR A 141 11.35 8.18 1.73
C THR A 141 11.77 6.74 1.45
N GLY A 142 11.21 5.79 2.22
CA GLY A 142 11.55 4.37 2.14
C GLY A 142 12.62 3.91 3.13
N HIS A 143 13.24 4.81 3.92
CA HIS A 143 14.19 4.44 4.98
C HIS A 143 13.49 3.95 6.28
N LEU A 144 12.35 3.26 6.15
CA LEU A 144 11.70 2.55 7.25
C LEU A 144 11.53 1.08 6.88
N ARG A 145 11.69 0.19 7.85
CA ARG A 145 11.41 -1.25 7.68
C ARG A 145 9.90 -1.47 7.69
N ALA A 146 9.27 -0.93 8.73
CA ALA A 146 7.91 -1.28 9.09
C ALA A 146 7.28 -0.18 9.94
N ASN A 147 5.99 -0.32 10.20
CA ASN A 147 5.29 0.45 11.22
C ASN A 147 4.65 -0.53 12.20
N ARG A 148 4.84 -0.27 13.48
CA ARG A 148 4.15 -0.93 14.59
C ARG A 148 2.85 -0.19 14.84
N PHE A 149 1.76 -0.92 14.86
CA PHE A 149 0.42 -0.41 15.08
C PHE A 149 -0.08 -0.91 16.42
N ARG A 150 -0.77 -0.01 17.12
CA ARG A 150 -1.66 -0.36 18.22
C ARG A 150 -3.01 0.29 17.94
N ILE A 151 -4.02 -0.52 17.65
CA ILE A 151 -5.34 -0.05 17.21
C ILE A 151 -6.40 -0.57 18.18
N THR A 152 -7.22 0.34 18.69
CA THR A 152 -8.35 0.01 19.55
C THR A 152 -9.64 -0.05 18.73
N LEU A 153 -10.31 -1.20 18.80
CA LEU A 153 -11.67 -1.39 18.35
C LEU A 153 -12.64 -1.16 19.50
N VAL A 154 -13.66 -0.35 19.26
CA VAL A 154 -14.76 -0.05 20.18
C VAL A 154 -16.05 -0.69 19.69
N ASP A 155 -17.07 -0.71 20.55
CA ASP A 155 -18.39 -1.29 20.25
C ASP A 155 -18.32 -2.77 19.83
N VAL A 156 -17.36 -3.52 20.39
CA VAL A 156 -17.18 -4.93 20.07
C VAL A 156 -18.26 -5.77 20.77
N PRO A 157 -19.04 -6.59 20.04
CA PRO A 157 -20.07 -7.44 20.66
C PRO A 157 -19.47 -8.50 21.59
N ALA A 158 -20.26 -8.98 22.54
CA ALA A 158 -19.89 -10.09 23.43
C ALA A 158 -19.30 -11.29 22.67
N GLY A 159 -18.30 -11.94 23.27
CA GLY A 159 -17.50 -12.99 22.62
C GLY A 159 -16.55 -12.50 21.53
N GLY A 160 -16.38 -11.18 21.39
CA GLY A 160 -15.50 -10.58 20.38
C GLY A 160 -14.04 -11.03 20.50
N LEU A 161 -13.52 -11.18 21.72
CA LEU A 161 -12.15 -11.63 21.94
C LEU A 161 -11.89 -13.04 21.38
N GLU A 162 -12.83 -13.98 21.59
CA GLU A 162 -12.68 -15.34 21.07
C GLU A 162 -12.69 -15.35 19.53
N ARG A 163 -13.63 -14.62 18.90
CA ARG A 163 -13.67 -14.46 17.45
C ARG A 163 -12.39 -13.80 16.93
N ALA A 164 -11.89 -12.78 17.62
CA ALA A 164 -10.67 -12.08 17.24
C ALA A 164 -9.44 -12.98 17.35
N ARG A 165 -9.34 -13.81 18.39
CA ARG A 165 -8.26 -14.80 18.53
C ARG A 165 -8.25 -15.81 17.39
N ALA A 166 -9.42 -16.28 16.94
CA ALA A 166 -9.51 -17.16 15.78
C ALA A 166 -9.02 -16.49 14.49
N VAL A 167 -9.46 -15.25 14.23
CA VAL A 167 -9.00 -14.45 13.09
C VAL A 167 -7.49 -14.20 13.16
N VAL A 168 -6.98 -13.76 14.31
CA VAL A 168 -5.54 -13.52 14.54
C VAL A 168 -4.72 -14.79 14.31
N ALA A 169 -5.15 -15.93 14.84
CA ALA A 169 -4.44 -17.20 14.65
C ALA A 169 -4.36 -17.58 13.17
N GLU A 170 -5.43 -17.36 12.41
CA GLU A 170 -5.43 -17.64 10.97
C GLU A 170 -4.52 -16.69 10.19
N LEU A 171 -4.61 -15.38 10.47
CA LEU A 171 -3.76 -14.37 9.81
C LEU A 171 -2.27 -14.54 10.15
N SER A 172 -1.94 -14.93 11.37
CA SER A 172 -0.55 -15.22 11.77
C SER A 172 0.00 -16.43 11.01
N ARG A 173 -0.83 -17.43 10.71
CA ARG A 173 -0.42 -18.65 9.98
C ARG A 173 -0.37 -18.44 8.47
N ALA A 174 -1.41 -17.87 7.88
CA ALA A 174 -1.60 -17.80 6.43
C ALA A 174 -1.20 -16.45 5.82
N GLY A 175 -1.02 -15.42 6.65
CA GLY A 175 -0.94 -14.04 6.20
C GLY A 175 -2.30 -13.50 5.73
N LEU A 176 -2.29 -12.29 5.17
CA LEU A 176 -3.42 -11.69 4.49
C LEU A 176 -3.08 -11.26 3.06
N PRO A 177 -4.05 -11.29 2.13
CA PRO A 177 -3.96 -10.64 0.84
C PRO A 177 -3.47 -9.19 0.93
N ASN A 178 -2.36 -8.88 0.27
CA ASN A 178 -1.64 -7.61 0.39
C ASN A 178 -2.24 -6.46 -0.44
N TYR A 179 -3.57 -6.31 -0.42
CA TYR A 179 -4.28 -5.28 -1.17
C TYR A 179 -3.87 -3.86 -0.75
N TYR A 180 -3.83 -2.95 -1.72
CA TYR A 180 -3.76 -1.52 -1.44
C TYR A 180 -5.04 -1.04 -0.79
N GLY A 181 -4.91 -0.37 0.37
CA GLY A 181 -5.96 0.24 1.20
C GLY A 181 -6.85 1.28 0.49
N ALA A 182 -8.08 1.48 0.96
CA ALA A 182 -9.07 2.38 0.34
C ALA A 182 -8.56 3.81 0.25
N GLN A 183 -7.77 4.23 1.24
CA GLN A 183 -7.08 5.50 1.29
C GLN A 183 -6.23 5.79 0.03
N ARG A 184 -5.68 4.75 -0.63
CA ARG A 184 -4.91 4.88 -1.87
C ARG A 184 -5.73 5.42 -3.03
N PHE A 185 -7.03 5.13 -3.05
CA PHE A 185 -7.96 5.54 -4.11
C PHE A 185 -8.67 6.87 -3.81
N GLY A 186 -8.33 7.51 -2.69
CA GLY A 186 -8.96 8.73 -2.21
C GLY A 186 -10.36 8.48 -1.64
N ARG A 187 -10.95 9.51 -1.03
CA ARG A 187 -12.31 9.43 -0.48
C ARG A 187 -13.29 9.00 -1.60
N HIS A 188 -14.02 7.91 -1.36
CA HIS A 188 -14.98 7.31 -2.30
C HIS A 188 -14.40 7.03 -3.70
N GLY A 189 -13.11 6.70 -3.80
CA GLY A 189 -12.48 6.39 -5.10
C GLY A 189 -12.23 7.60 -6.01
N LYS A 190 -12.38 8.83 -5.51
CA LYS A 190 -12.20 10.07 -6.31
C LYS A 190 -10.83 10.14 -6.99
N THR A 191 -9.75 9.69 -6.33
CA THR A 191 -8.41 9.69 -6.94
C THR A 191 -8.33 8.72 -8.10
N LEU A 192 -8.94 7.54 -7.99
CA LEU A 192 -8.99 6.58 -9.09
C LEU A 192 -9.77 7.15 -10.29
N ALA A 193 -10.95 7.74 -10.04
CA ALA A 193 -11.74 8.37 -11.09
C ALA A 193 -10.97 9.48 -11.83
N GLN A 194 -10.24 10.32 -11.08
CA GLN A 194 -9.36 11.33 -11.65
C GLN A 194 -8.19 10.72 -12.44
N ALA A 195 -7.63 9.62 -11.95
CA ALA A 195 -6.50 8.96 -12.59
C ALA A 195 -6.90 8.31 -13.92
N LEU A 196 -8.09 7.70 -13.98
CA LEU A 196 -8.64 7.13 -15.21
C LEU A 196 -8.95 8.22 -16.25
N GLN A 197 -9.50 9.36 -15.82
CA GLN A 197 -9.66 10.51 -16.71
C GLN A 197 -8.31 11.04 -17.21
N TRP A 198 -7.30 11.06 -16.35
CA TRP A 198 -5.95 11.47 -16.73
C TRP A 198 -5.31 10.55 -17.76
N LEU A 199 -5.51 9.22 -17.65
CA LEU A 199 -5.04 8.25 -18.64
C LEU A 199 -5.71 8.40 -20.00
N ARG A 200 -7.04 8.63 -19.99
CA ARG A 200 -7.86 8.75 -21.21
C ARG A 200 -7.78 10.11 -21.89
N ARG A 201 -7.08 11.09 -21.31
CA ARG A 201 -6.91 12.41 -21.92
C ARG A 201 -5.90 12.34 -23.06
N ASP A 202 -6.32 12.88 -24.19
CA ASP A 202 -5.58 12.87 -25.44
C ASP A 202 -4.12 13.33 -25.28
N THR A 203 -3.22 12.53 -25.84
CA THR A 203 -1.76 12.64 -25.68
C THR A 203 -1.10 13.39 -26.83
N SER A 204 -1.86 14.11 -27.65
CA SER A 204 -1.34 14.98 -28.73
C SER A 204 -0.20 15.89 -28.26
N GLU A 205 0.77 16.12 -29.16
CA GLU A 205 2.00 16.88 -28.88
C GLU A 205 1.73 18.30 -28.37
N ASP A 206 0.60 18.91 -28.75
CA ASP A 206 0.18 20.23 -28.26
C ASP A 206 -0.29 20.22 -26.80
N GLY A 207 -0.83 19.09 -26.32
CA GLY A 207 -1.10 18.86 -24.91
C GLY A 207 0.18 18.66 -24.08
N ALA A 208 1.29 18.27 -24.72
CA ALA A 208 2.59 18.03 -24.10
C ALA A 208 3.39 19.31 -23.84
N ARG A 209 3.28 20.31 -24.72
CA ARG A 209 4.00 21.59 -24.62
C ARG A 209 3.50 22.51 -23.50
N ARG A 210 2.27 22.32 -23.00
CA ARG A 210 1.68 23.10 -21.88
C ARG A 210 2.01 22.53 -20.47
N ARG A 211 3.00 21.63 -20.32
CA ARG A 211 3.19 20.75 -19.14
C ARG A 211 4.28 21.15 -18.12
N GLY A 212 4.72 22.41 -18.04
CA GLY A 212 5.77 22.83 -17.08
C GLY A 212 5.22 23.39 -15.76
N GLY A 213 5.27 22.63 -14.66
CA GLY A 213 4.96 23.16 -13.31
C GLY A 213 5.17 22.17 -12.16
N HIS A 214 5.76 22.63 -11.05
CA HIS A 214 6.14 21.81 -9.87
C HIS A 214 4.96 21.05 -9.21
N GLY A 215 3.74 21.60 -9.24
CA GLY A 215 2.54 20.95 -8.67
C GLY A 215 2.06 19.73 -9.46
N ARG A 216 2.42 19.61 -10.74
CA ARG A 216 1.92 18.56 -11.64
C ARG A 216 2.66 17.23 -11.45
N HIS A 217 3.93 17.25 -11.05
CA HIS A 217 4.72 16.04 -10.81
C HIS A 217 4.21 15.22 -9.61
N PHE A 218 3.82 15.89 -8.52
CA PHE A 218 3.17 15.23 -7.38
C PHE A 218 1.82 14.60 -7.78
N GLN A 219 1.00 15.35 -8.53
CA GLN A 219 -0.28 14.86 -9.01
C GLN A 219 -0.12 13.66 -9.95
N THR A 220 0.81 13.71 -10.91
CA THR A 220 1.09 12.59 -11.82
C THR A 220 1.52 11.33 -11.05
N LYS A 221 2.40 11.46 -10.05
CA LYS A 221 2.79 10.32 -9.19
C LYS A 221 1.63 9.73 -8.40
N LEU A 222 0.75 10.59 -7.87
CA LEU A 222 -0.42 10.16 -7.12
C LEU A 222 -1.41 9.39 -8.02
N LEU A 223 -1.70 9.94 -9.21
CA LEU A 223 -2.63 9.34 -10.15
C LEU A 223 -2.09 8.02 -10.74
N SER A 224 -0.82 7.97 -11.13
CA SER A 224 -0.20 6.74 -11.62
C SER A 224 -0.17 5.66 -10.53
N SER A 225 0.11 6.04 -9.29
CA SER A 225 0.07 5.10 -8.15
C SER A 225 -1.33 4.53 -7.93
N ALA A 226 -2.39 5.32 -8.07
CA ALA A 226 -3.76 4.83 -7.91
C ALA A 226 -4.12 3.79 -8.99
N VAL A 227 -3.70 4.01 -10.24
CA VAL A 227 -3.93 3.04 -11.35
C VAL A 227 -3.15 1.75 -11.11
N GLN A 228 -1.85 1.84 -10.79
CA GLN A 228 -1.04 0.65 -10.51
C GLN A 228 -1.63 -0.17 -9.35
N SER A 229 -2.13 0.52 -8.32
CA SER A 229 -2.80 -0.13 -7.18
C SER A 229 -4.12 -0.81 -7.56
N GLU A 230 -4.89 -0.24 -8.47
CA GLU A 230 -6.14 -0.85 -8.98
C GLU A 230 -5.85 -2.12 -9.79
N ILE A 231 -4.89 -2.05 -10.71
CA ILE A 231 -4.44 -3.22 -11.50
C ILE A 231 -3.94 -4.32 -10.55
N PHE A 232 -3.10 -3.97 -9.59
CA PHE A 232 -2.58 -4.91 -8.60
C PHE A 232 -3.69 -5.57 -7.78
N ASN A 233 -4.65 -4.79 -7.28
CA ASN A 233 -5.75 -5.32 -6.48
C ASN A 233 -6.60 -6.33 -7.28
N ARG A 234 -6.93 -6.02 -8.54
CA ARG A 234 -7.66 -6.94 -9.42
C ARG A 234 -6.88 -8.21 -9.74
N TYR A 235 -5.59 -8.06 -10.06
CA TYR A 235 -4.69 -9.20 -10.28
C TYR A 235 -4.63 -10.11 -9.05
N LEU A 236 -4.51 -9.52 -7.86
CA LEU A 236 -4.43 -10.27 -6.62
C LEU A 236 -5.69 -11.11 -6.40
N THR A 237 -6.88 -10.53 -6.59
CA THR A 237 -8.14 -11.31 -6.52
C THR A 237 -8.22 -12.39 -7.58
N ALA A 238 -7.86 -12.09 -8.83
CA ALA A 238 -7.88 -13.07 -9.90
C ALA A 238 -6.92 -14.24 -9.60
N ARG A 239 -5.74 -13.94 -9.05
CA ARG A 239 -4.73 -14.95 -8.66
C ARG A 239 -5.15 -15.80 -7.48
N LEU A 240 -5.85 -15.23 -6.50
CA LEU A 240 -6.44 -15.97 -5.38
C LEU A 240 -7.56 -16.92 -5.84
N GLY A 241 -8.18 -16.66 -6.99
CA GLY A 241 -9.18 -17.56 -7.59
C GLY A 241 -8.58 -18.76 -8.34
N CYS A 242 -7.26 -18.79 -8.56
CA CYS A 242 -6.58 -19.93 -9.17
C CYS A 242 -6.29 -21.01 -8.12
N ALA A 243 -6.53 -22.28 -8.47
CA ALA A 243 -6.31 -23.41 -7.57
C ALA A 243 -4.82 -23.73 -7.40
N GLU A 244 -4.01 -23.42 -8.41
CA GLU A 244 -2.61 -23.77 -8.46
C GLU A 244 -1.79 -22.94 -7.46
N PRO A 245 -0.91 -23.58 -6.65
CA PRO A 245 -0.04 -22.88 -5.72
C PRO A 245 0.93 -21.94 -6.44
N LEU A 246 1.45 -22.34 -7.60
CA LEU A 246 2.26 -21.55 -8.52
C LEU A 246 1.76 -21.75 -9.97
N LEU A 247 1.82 -20.69 -10.77
CA LEU A 247 1.57 -20.75 -12.21
C LEU A 247 2.88 -20.82 -12.99
N THR A 248 2.87 -21.47 -14.15
CA THR A 248 3.99 -21.38 -15.10
C THR A 248 4.16 -19.94 -15.56
N GLY A 249 5.40 -19.45 -15.53
CA GLY A 249 5.75 -18.08 -15.86
C GLY A 249 5.39 -17.04 -14.79
N GLU A 250 4.99 -17.46 -13.59
CA GLU A 250 4.71 -16.57 -12.46
C GLU A 250 5.97 -15.87 -11.98
N VAL A 251 5.86 -14.60 -11.63
CA VAL A 251 6.99 -13.86 -11.04
C VAL A 251 6.96 -14.01 -9.53
N VAL A 252 8.03 -14.57 -8.98
CA VAL A 252 8.21 -14.77 -7.54
C VAL A 252 9.39 -13.97 -7.03
N ARG A 253 9.37 -13.66 -5.73
CA ARG A 253 10.46 -13.03 -4.99
C ARG A 253 11.11 -14.07 -4.07
N LEU A 254 12.44 -14.11 -4.07
CA LEU A 254 13.22 -14.91 -3.13
C LEU A 254 13.25 -14.24 -1.75
N ASP A 255 13.03 -15.03 -0.71
CA ASP A 255 13.16 -14.59 0.68
C ASP A 255 14.58 -14.11 1.02
N GLY A 256 14.70 -13.18 1.96
CA GLY A 256 15.98 -12.58 2.40
C GLY A 256 16.72 -11.68 1.40
N THR A 257 16.59 -11.90 0.09
CA THR A 257 17.38 -11.17 -0.94
C THR A 257 16.57 -10.13 -1.72
N GLY A 258 15.24 -10.25 -1.73
CA GLY A 258 14.36 -9.38 -2.52
C GLY A 258 14.48 -9.56 -4.04
N ARG A 259 15.28 -10.52 -4.51
CA ARG A 259 15.46 -10.81 -5.94
C ARG A 259 14.19 -11.41 -6.51
N HIS A 260 13.78 -10.93 -7.69
CA HIS A 260 12.65 -11.46 -8.44
C HIS A 260 13.12 -12.33 -9.60
N PHE A 261 12.38 -13.40 -9.91
CA PHE A 261 12.59 -14.22 -11.10
C PHE A 261 11.28 -14.85 -11.58
N VAL A 262 11.29 -15.38 -12.80
CA VAL A 262 10.15 -16.05 -13.44
C VAL A 262 10.24 -17.55 -13.17
N VAL A 263 9.16 -18.16 -12.70
CA VAL A 263 9.05 -19.62 -12.52
C VAL A 263 8.94 -20.28 -13.89
N GLU A 264 9.98 -21.01 -14.31
CA GLU A 264 9.99 -21.75 -15.58
C GLU A 264 9.46 -23.18 -15.40
N ASP A 265 9.84 -23.86 -14.31
CA ASP A 265 9.35 -25.18 -13.92
C ASP A 265 8.67 -25.12 -12.56
N VAL A 266 7.34 -25.34 -12.54
CA VAL A 266 6.55 -25.33 -11.30
C VAL A 266 6.93 -26.49 -10.37
N ALA A 267 7.21 -27.68 -10.90
CA ALA A 267 7.54 -28.85 -10.09
C ALA A 267 8.87 -28.65 -9.34
N GLN A 268 9.82 -27.95 -9.97
CA GLN A 268 11.09 -27.60 -9.37
C GLN A 268 10.95 -26.56 -8.24
N GLU A 269 10.13 -25.52 -8.44
CA GLU A 269 10.02 -24.39 -7.51
C GLU A 269 8.97 -24.58 -6.41
N LEU A 270 8.05 -25.53 -6.57
CA LEU A 270 6.97 -25.78 -5.61
C LEU A 270 7.48 -26.08 -4.18
N PRO A 271 8.48 -26.96 -3.95
CA PRO A 271 8.98 -27.23 -2.61
C PRO A 271 9.53 -25.96 -1.92
N ARG A 272 10.17 -25.06 -2.67
CA ARG A 272 10.70 -23.80 -2.14
C ARG A 272 9.59 -22.83 -1.77
N TYR A 273 8.52 -22.79 -2.56
CA TYR A 273 7.32 -22.04 -2.21
C TYR A 273 6.65 -22.57 -0.94
N GLU A 274 6.49 -23.89 -0.81
CA GLU A 274 5.88 -24.52 0.37
C GLU A 274 6.70 -24.32 1.66
N GLN A 275 8.03 -24.20 1.53
CA GLN A 275 8.95 -23.90 2.64
C GLN A 275 9.00 -22.40 3.00
N GLY A 276 8.39 -21.52 2.20
CA GLY A 276 8.39 -20.08 2.42
C GLY A 276 9.58 -19.32 1.84
N ASP A 277 10.43 -19.98 1.04
CA ASP A 277 11.56 -19.34 0.36
C ASP A 277 11.11 -18.44 -0.80
N LEU A 278 9.93 -18.71 -1.37
CA LEU A 278 9.39 -17.99 -2.52
C LEU A 278 8.07 -17.30 -2.16
N HIS A 279 7.97 -16.04 -2.57
CA HIS A 279 6.78 -15.22 -2.38
C HIS A 279 6.18 -14.87 -3.73
N ARG A 280 4.90 -15.17 -3.94
CA ARG A 280 4.18 -14.77 -5.16
C ARG A 280 4.08 -13.27 -5.25
N THR A 281 4.20 -12.73 -6.47
CA THR A 281 4.12 -11.28 -6.68
C THR A 281 3.12 -10.89 -7.77
N GLY A 282 2.56 -9.69 -7.65
CA GLY A 282 1.70 -9.06 -8.64
C GLY A 282 2.37 -7.86 -9.30
N PRO A 283 1.90 -7.48 -10.50
CA PRO A 283 2.50 -6.40 -11.28
C PRO A 283 2.10 -5.03 -10.72
N LEU A 284 3.09 -4.14 -10.62
CA LEU A 284 2.87 -2.69 -10.62
C LEU A 284 3.37 -2.20 -11.98
N LEU A 285 2.49 -1.92 -12.94
CA LEU A 285 2.89 -1.71 -14.34
C LEU A 285 3.81 -0.52 -14.57
N GLY A 286 4.85 -0.72 -15.37
CA GLY A 286 5.76 0.29 -15.88
C GLY A 286 6.99 -0.34 -16.54
N PRO A 287 7.94 0.47 -17.07
CA PRO A 287 9.06 -0.04 -17.87
C PRO A 287 10.01 -1.00 -17.14
N ARG A 288 10.04 -0.97 -15.80
CA ARG A 288 10.87 -1.84 -14.95
C ARG A 288 10.08 -2.99 -14.33
N THR A 289 8.82 -3.18 -14.69
CA THR A 289 8.06 -4.36 -14.27
C THR A 289 8.65 -5.59 -14.94
N LEU A 290 9.19 -6.52 -14.14
CA LEU A 290 9.57 -7.84 -14.65
C LEU A 290 8.33 -8.52 -15.19
N GLN A 291 8.31 -8.92 -16.45
CA GLN A 291 7.13 -9.47 -17.11
C GLN A 291 6.91 -10.94 -16.74
N ALA A 292 5.66 -11.31 -16.48
CA ALA A 292 5.27 -12.70 -16.37
C ALA A 292 5.30 -13.38 -17.75
N ARG A 293 5.23 -14.71 -17.77
CA ARG A 293 5.17 -15.53 -18.99
C ARG A 293 4.03 -16.54 -18.91
N ALA A 294 3.72 -17.21 -20.02
CA ALA A 294 2.77 -18.32 -20.09
C ALA A 294 1.43 -18.01 -19.36
N ALA A 295 0.92 -18.97 -18.57
CA ALA A 295 -0.35 -18.84 -17.85
C ALA A 295 -0.42 -17.60 -16.93
N ALA A 296 0.70 -17.20 -16.31
CA ALA A 296 0.74 -16.00 -15.49
C ALA A 296 0.60 -14.71 -16.33
N ALA A 297 1.20 -14.66 -17.53
CA ALA A 297 1.03 -13.54 -18.46
C ALA A 297 -0.42 -13.44 -18.97
N GLU A 298 -1.06 -14.57 -19.25
CA GLU A 298 -2.47 -14.62 -19.63
C GLU A 298 -3.39 -14.10 -18.51
N LEU A 299 -3.06 -14.38 -17.25
CA LEU A 299 -3.78 -13.82 -16.11
C LEU A 299 -3.61 -12.30 -16.01
N GLU A 300 -2.38 -11.79 -16.17
CA GLU A 300 -2.12 -10.35 -16.19
C GLU A 300 -2.86 -9.65 -17.35
N ALA A 301 -2.81 -10.23 -18.56
CA ALA A 301 -3.48 -9.69 -19.74
C ALA A 301 -5.01 -9.60 -19.55
N ARG A 302 -5.65 -10.67 -19.05
CA ARG A 302 -7.10 -10.68 -18.77
C ARG A 302 -7.53 -9.58 -17.79
N VAL A 303 -6.70 -9.28 -16.79
CA VAL A 303 -6.98 -8.20 -15.82
C VAL A 303 -6.94 -6.83 -16.49
N LEU A 304 -6.00 -6.61 -17.42
CA LEU A 304 -5.88 -5.35 -18.17
C LEU A 304 -6.99 -5.19 -19.21
N GLU A 305 -7.36 -6.27 -19.89
CA GLU A 305 -8.50 -6.31 -20.81
C GLU A 305 -9.80 -5.94 -20.08
N GLY A 306 -10.01 -6.47 -18.88
CA GLY A 306 -11.16 -6.13 -18.03
C GLY A 306 -11.20 -4.66 -17.58
N LEU A 307 -10.09 -3.92 -17.68
CA LEU A 307 -10.04 -2.47 -17.44
C LEU A 307 -10.21 -1.65 -18.72
N GLY A 308 -10.21 -2.28 -19.89
CA GLY A 308 -10.31 -1.60 -21.18
C GLY A 308 -9.14 -0.65 -21.45
N PHE A 309 -7.94 -0.95 -20.93
CA PHE A 309 -6.74 -0.16 -21.22
C PHE A 309 -6.12 -0.60 -22.54
N GLY A 310 -5.97 0.34 -23.47
CA GLY A 310 -5.23 0.13 -24.72
C GLY A 310 -3.76 0.50 -24.58
N GLU A 311 -3.04 0.41 -25.71
CA GLU A 311 -1.61 0.74 -25.77
C GLU A 311 -1.31 2.19 -25.33
N ALA A 312 -2.20 3.13 -25.63
CA ALA A 312 -2.04 4.54 -25.30
C ALA A 312 -2.09 4.81 -23.78
N GLU A 313 -3.03 4.19 -23.07
CA GLU A 313 -3.13 4.26 -21.61
C GLU A 313 -1.91 3.62 -20.96
N LEU A 314 -1.49 2.44 -21.43
CA LEU A 314 -0.32 1.74 -20.92
C LEU A 314 0.97 2.53 -21.15
N ALA A 315 1.15 3.15 -22.32
CA ALA A 315 2.28 4.02 -22.61
C ALA A 315 2.28 5.30 -21.73
N THR A 316 1.11 5.85 -21.43
CA THR A 316 0.98 7.00 -20.52
C THR A 316 1.33 6.62 -19.09
N LEU A 317 0.84 5.47 -18.62
CA LEU A 317 1.18 4.93 -17.31
C LEU A 317 2.70 4.65 -17.19
N GLY A 318 3.29 4.02 -18.20
CA GLY A 318 4.72 3.67 -18.21
C GLY A 318 5.66 4.88 -18.21
N ARG A 319 5.23 6.01 -18.81
CA ARG A 319 5.98 7.29 -18.71
C ARG A 319 5.88 7.94 -17.32
N ALA A 320 4.82 7.67 -16.58
CA ALA A 320 4.55 8.31 -15.29
C ALA A 320 5.08 7.51 -14.09
N ALA A 321 5.14 6.18 -14.21
CA ALA A 321 5.57 5.30 -13.14
C ALA A 321 6.56 4.24 -13.66
N PRO A 322 7.67 3.99 -12.95
CA PRO A 322 8.70 3.08 -13.40
C PRO A 322 8.25 1.61 -13.40
N GLY A 323 7.24 1.24 -12.62
CA GLY A 323 6.83 -0.14 -12.42
C GLY A 323 7.73 -0.94 -11.48
N ALA A 324 7.18 -2.04 -10.95
CA ALA A 324 7.81 -2.95 -10.00
C ALA A 324 6.97 -4.25 -9.88
N ARG A 325 7.36 -5.11 -8.93
CA ARG A 325 6.58 -6.25 -8.44
C ARG A 325 6.30 -6.07 -6.95
N ARG A 326 5.16 -6.57 -6.48
CA ARG A 326 4.72 -6.49 -5.08
C ARG A 326 4.23 -7.84 -4.61
N ASP A 327 4.61 -8.26 -3.40
CA ASP A 327 4.17 -9.51 -2.80
C ASP A 327 2.64 -9.56 -2.68
N LEU A 328 2.04 -10.71 -3.00
CA LEU A 328 0.60 -10.93 -2.91
C LEU A 328 0.14 -11.24 -1.49
N THR A 329 1.01 -11.81 -0.67
CA THR A 329 0.72 -12.12 0.74
C THR A 329 1.51 -11.19 1.63
N LEU A 330 0.84 -10.67 2.65
CA LEU A 330 1.41 -9.88 3.73
C LEU A 330 1.40 -10.77 4.98
N HIS A 331 2.51 -10.84 5.70
CA HIS A 331 2.57 -11.54 6.99
C HIS A 331 2.78 -10.48 8.08
N PRO A 332 1.77 -10.24 8.95
CA PRO A 332 1.96 -9.34 10.08
C PRO A 332 2.91 -9.96 11.10
N GLU A 333 3.87 -9.19 11.58
CA GLU A 333 4.74 -9.61 12.69
C GLU A 333 4.08 -9.19 14.02
N GLU A 334 4.33 -9.95 15.10
CA GLU A 334 3.87 -9.60 16.45
C GLU A 334 2.36 -9.31 16.54
N LEU A 335 1.55 -10.06 15.79
CA LEU A 335 0.09 -9.89 15.78
C LEU A 335 -0.56 -10.49 17.03
N GLU A 336 -1.07 -9.60 17.88
CA GLU A 336 -1.68 -9.92 19.16
C GLU A 336 -3.02 -9.20 19.33
N VAL A 337 -3.90 -9.79 20.15
CA VAL A 337 -5.17 -9.19 20.54
C VAL A 337 -5.44 -9.35 22.03
N GLU A 338 -5.86 -8.25 22.67
CA GLU A 338 -6.26 -8.19 24.07
C GLU A 338 -7.61 -7.49 24.24
N GLU A 339 -8.32 -7.79 25.33
CA GLU A 339 -9.57 -7.13 25.72
C GLU A 339 -9.35 -6.41 27.06
N PRO A 340 -8.92 -5.13 27.05
CA PRO A 340 -8.66 -4.40 28.29
C PRO A 340 -9.94 -4.11 29.09
N ALA A 341 -11.10 -4.05 28.43
CA ALA A 341 -12.39 -3.89 29.06
C ALA A 341 -13.49 -4.46 28.14
N PRO A 342 -14.67 -4.84 28.67
CA PRO A 342 -15.77 -5.34 27.86
C PRO A 342 -16.11 -4.41 26.69
N GLY A 343 -16.11 -4.96 25.48
CA GLY A 343 -16.43 -4.22 24.25
C GLY A 343 -15.29 -3.38 23.67
N LEU A 344 -14.10 -3.43 24.27
CA LEU A 344 -12.88 -2.82 23.77
C LEU A 344 -11.88 -3.93 23.42
N LEU A 345 -11.47 -4.01 22.15
CA LEU A 345 -10.35 -4.85 21.74
C LEU A 345 -9.17 -3.99 21.32
N VAL A 346 -7.97 -4.43 21.64
CA VAL A 346 -6.74 -3.82 21.16
C VAL A 346 -6.00 -4.82 20.32
N LEU A 347 -5.64 -4.38 19.11
CA LEU A 347 -4.75 -5.10 18.21
C LEU A 347 -3.37 -4.46 18.25
N SER A 348 -2.34 -5.27 18.44
CA SER A 348 -0.94 -4.89 18.31
C SER A 348 -0.33 -5.71 17.19
N PHE A 349 0.39 -5.08 16.25
CA PHE A 349 1.07 -5.77 15.15
C PHE A 349 2.05 -4.86 14.43
N VAL A 350 2.95 -5.45 13.64
CA VAL A 350 3.92 -4.75 12.81
C VAL A 350 3.67 -5.11 11.34
N LEU A 351 3.60 -4.09 10.48
CA LEU A 351 3.50 -4.28 9.04
C LEU A 351 4.68 -3.60 8.31
N PRO A 352 5.25 -4.24 7.27
CA PRO A 352 6.26 -3.63 6.42
C PRO A 352 5.77 -2.33 5.76
N ALA A 353 6.73 -1.51 5.33
CA ALA A 353 6.45 -0.26 4.64
C ALA A 353 5.56 -0.45 3.40
N GLY A 354 4.57 0.43 3.23
CA GLY A 354 3.64 0.36 2.10
C GLY A 354 2.51 -0.68 2.24
N SER A 355 2.35 -1.27 3.43
CA SER A 355 1.17 -2.05 3.83
C SER A 355 0.17 -1.19 4.59
N TYR A 356 -1.07 -1.70 4.72
CA TYR A 356 -2.21 -0.94 5.23
C TYR A 356 -2.83 -1.63 6.44
N ALA A 357 -2.73 -1.02 7.61
CA ALA A 357 -3.34 -1.53 8.84
C ALA A 357 -4.86 -1.70 8.72
N THR A 358 -5.52 -0.85 7.92
CA THR A 358 -6.95 -0.94 7.65
C THR A 358 -7.36 -2.25 6.99
N GLN A 359 -6.47 -2.91 6.23
CA GLN A 359 -6.76 -4.24 5.66
C GLN A 359 -6.87 -5.29 6.75
N LEU A 360 -5.89 -5.31 7.67
CA LEU A 360 -5.91 -6.22 8.81
C LEU A 360 -7.13 -5.96 9.69
N VAL A 361 -7.42 -4.70 10.02
CA VAL A 361 -8.62 -4.35 10.81
C VAL A 361 -9.91 -4.80 10.12
N ARG A 362 -9.99 -4.72 8.78
CA ARG A 362 -11.17 -5.16 8.03
C ARG A 362 -11.37 -6.69 8.07
N GLU A 363 -10.31 -7.47 8.24
CA GLU A 363 -10.42 -8.91 8.52
C GLU A 363 -11.15 -9.19 9.84
N LEU A 364 -11.17 -8.26 10.80
CA LEU A 364 -11.93 -8.43 12.05
C LEU A 364 -13.32 -7.80 11.97
N THR A 365 -13.37 -6.52 11.57
CA THR A 365 -14.59 -5.70 11.67
C THR A 365 -15.60 -5.98 10.57
N ARG A 366 -15.14 -6.51 9.41
CA ARG A 366 -15.92 -6.57 8.16
C ARG A 366 -16.44 -5.20 7.72
N ALA A 367 -15.77 -4.12 8.13
CA ALA A 367 -16.15 -2.78 7.73
C ALA A 367 -16.20 -2.65 6.19
N PRO A 368 -17.11 -1.82 5.66
CA PRO A 368 -17.14 -1.50 4.24
C PRO A 368 -15.76 -1.08 3.74
N TRP A 369 -15.41 -1.55 2.54
CA TRP A 369 -14.12 -1.24 1.93
C TRP A 369 -13.98 0.26 1.64
N LEU A 370 -14.95 0.81 0.92
CA LEU A 370 -15.14 2.24 0.75
C LEU A 370 -16.27 2.66 1.67
N GLU A 371 -16.10 3.76 2.41
CA GLU A 371 -17.20 4.33 3.18
C GLU A 371 -18.37 4.68 2.24
N PRO A 372 -19.60 4.22 2.55
CA PRO A 372 -20.79 4.61 1.81
C PRO A 372 -21.04 6.13 1.92
N TYR A 373 -21.80 6.65 0.97
CA TYR A 373 -22.15 8.08 0.86
C TYR A 373 -22.96 8.61 2.03
#